data_AF-A0A7X0H6N2-F1
#
_entry.id   AF-A0A7X0H6N2-F1
#
_cell.length_a   1.000
_cell.length_b   1.000
_cell.length_c   1.000
_cell.angle_alpha   90.00
_cell.angle_beta   90.00
_cell.angle_gamma   90.00
#
_symmetry.space_group_name_H-M   'P 1'
#
loop_
_entity.id
_entity.type
_entity.pdbx_description
1 polymer ?
#
loop_
_entity_poly.entity_id
_entity_poly.type
_entity_poly.pdbx_seq_one_letter_code
_entity_poly.pdbx_strand_id
1 'polypeptide(L)'
;MPPSEPDFELEEIGRLQIRNRVIFYLSGFVFCATLITIFTPKVLHGWQGAFFLFMAPCSFPLLILSGLVLGGSLRNKRYLTTQLKLCRNQRGLCFKCGYNLTGGVSKTCPECGCWLGQSSK
;
A
#
# COMPACT_ATOMS: atom_id res chain seq x y z
N MET A 1 -8.60 -17.86 24.76
CA MET A 1 -7.75 -16.67 24.56
C MET A 1 -8.25 -15.99 23.30
N PRO A 2 -8.90 -14.82 23.38
CA PRO A 2 -9.21 -14.05 22.17
C PRO A 2 -7.89 -13.64 21.49
N PRO A 3 -7.82 -13.64 20.14
CA PRO A 3 -6.65 -13.13 19.44
C PRO A 3 -6.43 -11.67 19.83
N SER A 4 -5.16 -11.31 20.01
CA SER A 4 -4.73 -9.94 20.26
C SER A 4 -5.24 -9.01 19.17
N GLU A 5 -5.97 -7.94 19.56
CA GLU A 5 -6.49 -6.88 18.69
C GLU A 5 -5.58 -6.39 17.53
N PRO A 6 -4.24 -6.28 17.66
CA PRO A 6 -3.39 -5.83 16.54
C PRO A 6 -3.40 -6.74 15.31
N ASP A 7 -3.68 -8.03 15.45
CA ASP A 7 -3.66 -8.96 14.31
C ASP A 7 -4.87 -8.74 13.39
N PHE A 8 -6.00 -8.32 13.97
CA PHE A 8 -7.24 -8.10 13.23
C PHE A 8 -7.18 -6.85 12.34
N GLU A 9 -6.62 -5.74 12.86
CA GLU A 9 -6.49 -4.50 12.08
C GLU A 9 -5.56 -4.69 10.86
N LEU A 10 -4.50 -5.49 11.01
CA LEU A 10 -3.55 -5.74 9.91
C LEU A 10 -4.20 -6.52 8.76
N GLU A 11 -5.03 -7.51 9.09
CA GLU A 11 -5.76 -8.32 8.10
C GLU A 11 -6.80 -7.48 7.34
N GLU A 12 -7.50 -6.58 8.06
CA GLU A 12 -8.52 -5.71 7.46
C GLU A 12 -7.91 -4.68 6.50
N ILE A 13 -6.76 -4.09 6.87
CA ILE A 13 -6.00 -3.19 6.00
C ILE A 13 -5.52 -3.93 4.74
N GLY A 14 -5.07 -5.18 4.88
CA GLY A 14 -4.66 -6.03 3.76
C GLY A 14 -5.79 -6.26 2.76
N ARG A 15 -6.97 -6.64 3.24
CA ARG A 15 -8.17 -6.84 2.39
C ARG A 15 -8.60 -5.57 1.67
N LEU A 16 -8.57 -4.42 2.36
CA LEU A 16 -8.93 -3.13 1.76
C LEU A 16 -7.98 -2.76 0.60
N GLN A 17 -6.69 -3.08 0.73
CA GLN A 17 -5.71 -2.79 -0.31
C GLN A 17 -5.88 -3.66 -1.55
N ILE A 18 -6.22 -4.95 -1.38
CA ILE A 18 -6.48 -5.86 -2.50
C ILE A 18 -7.72 -5.39 -3.26
N ARG A 19 -8.79 -5.03 -2.54
CA ARG A 19 -10.04 -4.56 -3.14
C ARG A 19 -9.82 -3.30 -3.99
N ASN A 20 -9.06 -2.32 -3.49
CA ASN A 20 -8.80 -1.09 -4.24
C ASN A 20 -7.93 -1.32 -5.49
N ARG A 21 -6.99 -2.29 -5.46
CA ARG A 21 -6.23 -2.68 -6.66
C ARG A 21 -7.15 -3.28 -7.72
N VAL A 22 -8.01 -4.21 -7.33
CA VAL A 22 -8.93 -4.89 -8.25
C VAL A 22 -9.89 -3.89 -8.89
N ILE A 23 -10.46 -2.95 -8.11
CA ILE A 23 -11.34 -1.90 -8.63
C ILE A 23 -10.59 -1.00 -9.64
N PHE A 24 -9.34 -0.63 -9.35
CA PHE A 24 -8.55 0.21 -10.26
C PHE A 24 -8.31 -0.49 -11.60
N TYR A 25 -7.89 -1.76 -11.60
CA TYR A 25 -7.68 -2.52 -12.83
C TYR A 25 -8.97 -2.75 -13.61
N LEU A 26 -10.07 -3.08 -12.94
CA LEU A 26 -11.37 -3.25 -13.59
C LEU A 26 -11.84 -1.95 -14.25
N SER A 27 -11.71 -0.81 -13.56
CA SER A 27 -12.12 0.49 -14.10
C SER A 27 -11.32 0.87 -15.35
N GLY A 28 -9.99 0.65 -15.35
CA GLY A 28 -9.14 0.87 -16.52
C GLY A 28 -9.47 -0.06 -17.68
N PHE A 29 -9.75 -1.34 -17.39
CA PHE A 29 -10.15 -2.31 -18.41
C PHE A 29 -11.47 -1.91 -19.08
N VAL A 30 -12.49 -1.58 -18.29
CA VAL A 30 -13.82 -1.16 -18.79
C VAL A 30 -13.70 0.12 -19.62
N PHE A 31 -12.97 1.12 -19.14
CA PHE A 31 -12.77 2.38 -19.87
C PHE A 31 -12.17 2.13 -21.26
N CYS A 32 -11.17 1.27 -21.33
CA CYS A 32 -10.50 0.99 -22.59
C CYS A 32 -11.31 0.10 -23.53
N ALA A 33 -12.05 -0.89 -23.03
CA ALA A 33 -13.01 -1.62 -23.84
C ALA A 33 -14.09 -0.69 -24.42
N THR A 34 -14.53 0.30 -23.63
CA THR A 34 -15.49 1.32 -24.07
C THR A 34 -14.90 2.22 -25.16
N LEU A 35 -13.64 2.64 -25.03
CA LEU A 35 -12.95 3.40 -26.08
C LEU A 35 -12.80 2.58 -27.37
N ILE A 36 -12.37 1.31 -27.27
CA ILE A 36 -12.24 0.44 -28.44
C ILE A 36 -13.57 0.34 -29.17
N THR A 37 -14.66 0.06 -28.45
CA THR A 37 -16.01 -0.10 -29.04
C THR A 37 -16.54 1.20 -29.67
N ILE A 38 -16.29 2.36 -29.07
CA ILE A 38 -16.68 3.66 -29.65
C ILE A 38 -15.89 3.98 -30.93
N PHE A 39 -14.61 3.64 -30.97
CA PHE A 39 -13.74 3.96 -32.10
C PHE A 39 -13.76 2.92 -33.23
N THR A 40 -14.07 1.65 -32.95
CA THR A 40 -14.19 0.59 -33.97
C THR A 40 -15.14 0.91 -35.14
N PRO A 41 -16.36 1.43 -34.95
CA PRO A 41 -17.29 1.61 -36.07
C PRO A 41 -16.90 2.74 -37.02
N LYS A 42 -16.12 3.74 -36.59
CA LYS A 42 -15.70 4.87 -37.45
C LYS A 42 -14.47 4.59 -38.30
N VAL A 43 -13.76 3.51 -37.99
CA VAL A 43 -12.44 3.21 -38.55
C VAL A 43 -12.52 2.26 -39.76
N LEU A 44 -13.71 1.76 -40.10
CA LEU A 44 -13.93 0.79 -41.17
C LEU A 44 -13.77 1.35 -42.61
N HIS A 45 -13.39 2.61 -42.79
CA HIS A 45 -13.35 3.27 -44.12
C HIS A 45 -12.00 3.90 -44.51
N GLY A 46 -10.86 3.49 -43.93
CA GLY A 46 -9.55 3.94 -44.44
C GLY A 46 -8.31 3.39 -43.73
N TRP A 47 -7.16 3.48 -44.40
CA TRP A 47 -5.82 3.05 -43.95
C TRP A 47 -5.38 3.60 -42.58
N GLN A 48 -6.02 4.67 -42.09
CA GLN A 48 -5.76 5.24 -40.77
C GLN A 48 -6.14 4.29 -39.61
N GLY A 49 -6.99 3.29 -39.86
CA GLY A 49 -7.40 2.32 -38.86
C GLY A 49 -6.35 1.33 -38.40
N ALA A 50 -5.48 0.91 -39.33
CA ALA A 50 -4.42 -0.05 -39.04
C ALA A 50 -3.39 0.52 -38.05
N PHE A 51 -3.13 1.84 -38.13
CA PHE A 51 -2.21 2.53 -37.23
C PHE A 51 -2.67 2.51 -35.77
N PHE A 52 -3.96 2.73 -35.52
CA PHE A 52 -4.53 2.67 -34.17
C PHE A 52 -4.53 1.25 -33.61
N LEU A 53 -4.77 0.25 -34.46
CA LEU A 53 -4.78 -1.16 -34.09
C LEU A 53 -3.38 -1.67 -33.66
N PHE A 54 -2.31 -1.10 -34.23
CA PHE A 54 -0.92 -1.45 -33.89
C PHE A 54 -0.35 -0.64 -32.72
N MET A 55 -0.73 0.63 -32.57
CA MET A 55 -0.17 1.52 -31.54
C MET A 55 -0.91 1.43 -30.19
N ALA A 56 -2.20 1.07 -30.19
CA ALA A 56 -2.97 0.86 -28.96
C ALA A 56 -2.40 -0.25 -28.05
N PRO A 57 -2.01 -1.45 -28.53
CA PRO A 57 -1.47 -2.50 -27.66
C PRO A 57 -0.08 -2.17 -27.10
N CYS A 58 0.68 -1.27 -27.71
CA CYS A 58 2.02 -0.87 -27.22
C CYS A 58 1.98 0.26 -26.18
N SER A 59 0.99 1.16 -26.27
CA SER A 59 0.84 2.27 -25.31
C SER A 59 0.18 1.83 -24.00
N PHE A 60 -0.65 0.78 -24.04
CA PHE A 60 -1.36 0.25 -22.88
C PHE A 60 -0.45 -0.26 -21.75
N PRO A 61 0.56 -1.11 -22.03
CA PRO A 61 1.47 -1.62 -21.01
C PRO A 61 2.27 -0.48 -20.36
N LEU A 62 2.65 0.54 -21.15
CA LEU A 62 3.38 1.71 -20.65
C LEU A 62 2.52 2.57 -19.72
N LEU A 63 1.22 2.72 -20.00
CA LEU A 63 0.28 3.41 -19.10
C LEU A 63 0.09 2.63 -17.79
N ILE A 64 -0.02 1.30 -17.85
CA ILE A 64 -0.12 0.48 -16.64
C ILE A 64 1.17 0.54 -15.81
N LEU A 65 2.33 0.45 -16.45
CA LEU A 65 3.64 0.57 -15.80
C LEU A 65 3.82 1.93 -15.13
N SER A 66 3.49 3.02 -15.82
CA SER A 66 3.60 4.37 -15.23
C SER A 66 2.64 4.58 -14.05
N GLY A 67 1.40 4.06 -14.15
CA GLY A 67 0.44 4.06 -13.05
C GLY A 67 0.92 3.27 -11.82
N LEU A 68 1.55 2.11 -12.03
CA LEU A 68 2.14 1.30 -10.96
C LEU A 68 3.32 2.01 -10.27
N VAL A 69 4.20 2.64 -11.04
CA VAL A 69 5.38 3.35 -10.50
C VAL A 69 4.94 4.57 -9.68
N LEU A 70 4.01 5.38 -10.21
CA LEU A 70 3.49 6.56 -9.52
C LEU A 70 2.64 6.19 -8.31
N GLY A 71 1.76 5.18 -8.43
CA GLY A 71 0.93 4.69 -7.33
C GLY A 71 1.73 4.00 -6.22
N GLY A 72 2.84 3.34 -6.56
CA GLY A 72 3.76 2.73 -5.61
C GLY A 72 4.56 3.75 -4.81
N SER A 73 5.03 4.83 -5.46
CA SER A 73 5.87 5.85 -4.84
C SER A 73 5.16 6.64 -3.73
N LEU A 74 3.87 6.96 -3.92
CA LEU A 74 3.07 7.63 -2.88
C LEU A 74 2.74 6.73 -1.68
N ARG A 75 2.74 5.40 -1.88
CA ARG A 75 2.47 4.42 -0.81
C ARG A 75 3.64 4.23 0.14
N ASN A 76 4.88 4.29 -0.35
CA ASN A 76 6.07 4.08 0.49
C ASN A 76 6.17 5.12 1.62
N LYS A 77 5.78 6.37 1.34
CA LYS A 77 5.78 7.46 2.34
C LYS A 77 4.75 7.26 3.46
N ARG A 78 3.57 6.68 3.17
CA ARG A 78 2.52 6.44 4.16
C ARG A 78 2.85 5.27 5.08
N TYR A 79 3.46 4.21 4.55
CA TYR A 79 3.85 3.06 5.37
C TYR A 79 4.92 3.44 6.41
N LEU A 80 5.93 4.22 5.99
CA LEU A 80 6.99 4.70 6.89
C LEU A 80 6.46 5.62 7.99
N THR A 81 5.50 6.50 7.68
CA THR A 81 4.93 7.42 8.68
C THR A 81 4.05 6.69 9.70
N THR A 82 3.33 5.64 9.31
CA THR A 82 2.54 4.81 10.25
C THR A 82 3.45 3.96 11.15
N GLN A 83 4.50 3.34 10.60
CA GLN A 83 5.52 2.62 11.38
C GLN A 83 6.22 3.55 12.40
N LEU A 84 6.58 4.76 11.98
CA LEU A 84 7.16 5.77 12.88
C LEU A 84 6.18 6.22 13.98
N LYS A 85 4.87 6.26 13.71
CA LYS A 85 3.86 6.57 14.74
C LYS A 85 3.72 5.43 15.76
N LEU A 86 3.77 4.17 15.33
CA LEU A 86 3.77 3.02 16.24
C LEU A 86 5.01 3.04 17.15
N CYS A 87 6.19 3.32 16.60
CA CYS A 87 7.41 3.49 17.41
C CYS A 87 7.33 4.68 18.37
N ARG A 88 6.65 5.77 17.99
CA ARG A 88 6.54 6.98 18.82
C ARG A 88 5.48 6.85 19.93
N ASN A 89 4.50 5.97 19.75
CA ASN A 89 3.44 5.70 20.74
C ASN A 89 3.81 4.63 21.77
N GLN A 90 4.93 3.92 21.61
CA GLN A 90 5.48 3.00 22.61
C GLN A 90 6.41 3.70 23.63
N ARG A 91 6.26 5.02 23.83
CA ARG A 91 6.90 5.71 24.94
C ARG A 91 6.26 5.22 26.24
N GLY A 92 6.89 4.24 26.87
CA GLY A 92 6.38 3.60 28.08
C GLY A 92 6.12 2.11 27.94
N LEU A 93 6.60 1.41 26.90
CA LEU A 93 6.54 -0.05 26.84
C LEU A 93 7.95 -0.63 26.68
N CYS A 94 8.25 -1.72 27.39
CA CYS A 94 9.51 -2.42 27.22
C CYS A 94 9.54 -3.13 25.86
N PHE A 95 10.55 -2.88 25.02
CA PHE A 95 10.67 -3.49 23.70
C PHE A 95 10.85 -5.03 23.74
N LYS A 96 11.30 -5.57 24.87
CA LYS A 96 11.60 -7.00 25.01
C LYS A 96 10.39 -7.82 25.48
N CYS A 97 9.61 -7.31 26.42
CA CYS A 97 8.49 -8.05 27.03
C CYS A 97 7.14 -7.33 26.94
N GLY A 98 7.07 -6.11 26.41
CA GLY A 98 5.83 -5.33 26.32
C GLY A 98 5.32 -4.78 27.66
N TYR A 99 6.10 -4.88 28.75
CA TYR A 99 5.68 -4.37 30.06
C TYR A 99 5.50 -2.84 30.02
N ASN A 100 4.43 -2.34 30.65
CA ASN A 100 4.12 -0.93 30.71
C ASN A 100 4.98 -0.21 31.75
N LEU A 101 5.89 0.63 31.27
CA LEU A 101 6.83 1.47 32.00
C LEU A 101 6.29 2.89 32.22
N THR A 102 5.05 3.18 31.83
CA THR A 102 4.44 4.50 32.01
C THR A 102 4.31 4.79 33.52
N GLY A 103 5.08 5.77 34.02
CA GLY A 103 5.13 6.14 35.44
C GLY A 103 6.29 5.54 36.24
N GLY A 104 7.13 4.69 35.63
CA GLY A 104 8.32 4.13 36.29
C GLY A 104 9.56 5.00 36.11
N VAL A 105 10.24 5.35 37.21
CA VAL A 105 11.51 6.11 37.18
C VAL A 105 12.72 5.22 36.84
N SER A 106 12.55 3.90 36.86
CA SER A 106 13.60 2.92 36.64
C SER A 106 13.91 2.76 35.16
N LYS A 107 15.18 2.95 34.77
CA LYS A 107 15.70 2.71 33.41
C LYS A 107 15.81 1.22 33.04
N THR A 108 15.27 0.34 33.88
CA THR A 108 15.36 -1.11 33.76
C THR A 108 13.98 -1.71 33.93
N CYS A 109 13.61 -2.62 33.04
CA CYS A 109 12.31 -3.29 33.11
C CYS A 109 12.28 -4.28 34.29
N PRO A 110 11.24 -4.25 35.16
CA PRO A 110 11.15 -5.15 36.32
C PRO A 110 10.95 -6.62 35.93
N GLU A 111 10.20 -6.88 34.85
CA GLU A 111 9.92 -8.25 34.39
C GLU A 111 11.13 -8.94 33.75
N CYS A 112 11.85 -8.24 32.86
CA CYS A 112 12.85 -8.87 31.99
C CYS A 112 14.29 -8.37 32.21
N GLY A 113 14.49 -7.43 33.14
CA GLY A 113 15.81 -6.85 33.45
C GLY A 113 16.44 -6.02 32.33
N CYS A 114 15.71 -5.75 31.24
CA CYS A 114 16.27 -5.09 30.06
C CYS A 114 16.45 -3.58 30.28
N TRP A 115 17.59 -3.03 29.84
CA TRP A 115 17.95 -1.63 30.01
C TRP A 115 17.39 -0.78 28.86
N LEU A 116 16.66 0.28 29.18
CA LEU A 116 15.89 1.08 28.21
C LEU A 116 16.69 2.23 27.58
N GLY A 117 17.99 2.33 27.89
CA GLY A 117 18.84 3.50 27.61
C GLY A 117 19.86 3.35 26.47
N GLN A 118 19.87 2.27 25.69
CA GLN A 118 20.71 2.17 24.49
C GLN A 118 19.94 2.65 23.26
N SER A 119 19.78 3.97 23.10
CA SER A 119 19.61 4.51 21.75
C SER A 119 20.98 4.42 21.07
N SER A 120 21.08 3.53 20.08
CA SER A 120 22.22 3.46 19.16
C SER A 120 22.63 4.89 18.77
N LYS A 121 23.89 5.23 19.05
CA LYS A 121 24.56 6.32 18.33
C LYS A 121 24.74 5.92 16.86
#